data_AF-A0A0F9VA39-F1
#
_entry.id   AF-A0A0F9VA39-F1
#
_cell.length_a   1.000
_cell.length_b   1.000
_cell.length_c   1.000
_cell.angle_alpha   90.00
_cell.angle_beta   90.00
_cell.angle_gamma   90.00
#
_symmetry.space_group_name_H-M   'P 1'
#
loop_
_entity.id
_entity.type
_entity.pdbx_description
1 polymer ?
#
loop_
_entity_poly.entity_id
_entity_poly.type
_entity_poly.pdbx_seq_one_letter_code
_entity_poly.pdbx_strand_id
1 'polypeptide(L)' 'MRAYKEWEERWKRELKFLFSKEGEELQRCLVAQGYSDILFGRLMVCFGSGFAAINIIKQLEQKIK' A
#
# COMPACT_ATOMS: atom_id res chain seq x y z
N MET A 1 -8.98 18.70 18.28
CA MET A 1 -9.50 17.33 18.49
C MET A 1 -10.27 16.76 17.30
N ARG A 2 -11.12 17.51 16.58
CA ARG A 2 -11.91 17.00 15.44
C ARG A 2 -11.08 16.49 14.25
N ALA A 3 -10.06 17.25 13.84
CA ALA A 3 -9.19 16.91 12.71
C ALA A 3 -8.40 15.60 12.91
N TYR A 4 -7.98 15.30 14.15
CA TYR A 4 -7.30 14.04 14.47
C TYR A 4 -8.22 12.83 14.26
N LYS A 5 -9.49 12.96 14.70
CA LYS A 5 -10.49 11.90 14.56
C LYS A 5 -10.84 11.63 13.09
N GLU A 6 -11.01 12.69 12.30
CA GLU A 6 -11.26 12.59 10.85
C GLU A 6 -10.08 11.94 10.11
N TRP A 7 -8.84 12.32 10.48
CA TRP A 7 -7.64 11.69 9.95
C TRP A 7 -7.58 10.20 10.30
N GLU A 8 -7.85 9.83 11.55
CA GLU A 8 -7.81 8.45 12.03
C GLU A 8 -8.85 7.57 11.31
N GLU A 9 -10.08 8.06 11.14
CA GLU A 9 -11.15 7.36 10.42
C GLU A 9 -10.82 7.19 8.92
N ARG A 10 -10.19 8.20 8.31
CA ARG A 10 -9.70 8.09 6.93
C ARG A 10 -8.58 7.05 6.85
N TRP A 11 -7.60 7.11 7.73
CA TRP A 11 -6.48 6.18 7.77
C TRP A 11 -6.93 4.72 7.93
N LYS A 12 -7.87 4.47 8.84
CA LYS A 12 -8.49 3.13 9.02
C LYS A 12 -9.16 2.61 7.75
N ARG A 13 -9.85 3.47 7.00
CA ARG A 13 -10.47 3.10 5.72
C ARG A 13 -9.42 2.80 4.65
N GLU A 14 -8.39 3.62 4.55
CA GLU A 14 -7.29 3.41 3.59
C GLU A 14 -6.55 2.09 3.86
N LEU A 15 -6.24 1.78 5.13
CA LEU A 15 -5.64 0.50 5.50
C LEU A 15 -6.56 -0.68 5.17
N LYS A 16 -7.86 -0.57 5.52
CA LYS A 16 -8.83 -1.62 5.22
C LYS A 16 -8.92 -1.90 3.72
N PHE A 17 -8.88 -0.87 2.89
CA PHE A 17 -8.86 -1.01 1.44
C PHE A 17 -7.53 -1.60 0.95
N LEU A 18 -6.39 -1.09 1.43
CA LEU A 18 -5.07 -1.56 0.99
C LEU A 18 -4.90 -3.07 1.20
N PHE A 19 -5.42 -3.61 2.30
CA PHE A 19 -5.39 -5.05 2.62
C PHE A 19 -6.62 -5.83 2.16
N SER A 20 -7.53 -5.24 1.37
CA SER A 20 -8.62 -5.97 0.73
C SER A 20 -8.14 -6.67 -0.55
N LYS A 21 -9.00 -7.52 -1.14
CA LYS A 21 -8.69 -8.17 -2.43
C LYS A 21 -8.52 -7.15 -3.55
N GLU A 22 -9.40 -6.16 -3.60
CA GLU A 22 -9.37 -5.06 -4.57
C GLU A 22 -8.11 -4.19 -4.38
N GLY A 23 -7.71 -3.97 -3.12
CA GLY A 23 -6.45 -3.31 -2.81
C GLY A 23 -5.24 -4.10 -3.30
N GLU A 24 -5.20 -5.41 -3.10
CA GLU A 24 -4.13 -6.28 -3.61
C GLU A 24 -4.07 -6.27 -5.14
N GLU A 25 -5.23 -6.31 -5.80
CA GLU A 25 -5.33 -6.22 -7.26
C GLU A 25 -4.79 -4.88 -7.78
N LEU A 26 -5.19 -3.77 -7.16
CA LEU A 26 -4.64 -2.45 -7.48
C LEU A 26 -3.12 -2.40 -7.29
N GLN A 27 -2.59 -2.97 -6.20
CA GLN A 27 -1.15 -3.03 -5.96
C GLN A 27 -0.42 -3.77 -7.08
N ARG A 28 -0.96 -4.90 -7.54
CA ARG A 28 -0.40 -5.64 -8.69
C ARG A 28 -0.45 -4.81 -9.97
N CYS A 29 -1.57 -4.13 -10.23
CA CYS A 29 -1.70 -3.25 -11.40
C CYS A 29 -0.68 -2.10 -11.37
N LEU A 30 -0.50 -1.44 -10.22
CA LEU A 30 0.48 -0.36 -10.06
C LEU A 30 1.89 -0.86 -10.34
N VAL A 31 2.26 -2.01 -9.78
CA VAL A 31 3.58 -2.63 -10.01
C VAL A 31 3.75 -3.01 -11.49
N ALA A 32 2.75 -3.64 -12.11
CA ALA A 32 2.78 -4.02 -13.53
C ALA A 32 2.95 -2.81 -14.47
N GLN A 33 2.40 -1.65 -14.09
CA GLN A 33 2.49 -0.41 -14.85
C GLN A 33 3.77 0.40 -14.56
N GLY A 34 4.64 -0.07 -13.65
CA GLY A 34 5.87 0.63 -13.28
C GLY A 34 5.73 1.71 -12.21
N TYR A 35 4.58 1.78 -11.53
CA TYR A 35 4.30 2.73 -10.43
C TYR A 35 4.63 2.14 -9.04
N SER A 36 5.72 1.37 -8.96
CA SER A 36 6.14 0.72 -7.71
C SER A 36 6.62 1.73 -6.65
N ASP A 37 7.07 2.91 -7.05
CA ASP A 37 7.46 4.03 -6.20
C ASP A 37 6.28 4.62 -5.40
N ILE A 38 5.12 4.78 -6.05
CA ILE A 38 3.88 5.25 -5.41
C ILE A 38 3.44 4.24 -4.35
N LEU A 39 3.47 2.96 -4.69
CA LEU A 39 3.14 1.89 -3.75
C LEU A 39 4.15 1.84 -2.60
N PHE A 40 5.44 1.99 -2.88
CA PHE A 40 6.50 2.01 -1.88
C PHE A 40 6.26 3.10 -0.82
N GLY A 41 5.96 4.33 -1.24
CA GLY A 41 5.67 5.44 -0.34
C GLY A 41 4.50 5.13 0.60
N ARG A 42 3.40 4.56 0.07
CA ARG A 42 2.24 4.17 0.88
C ARG A 42 2.58 3.05 1.87
N LEU A 43 3.30 2.02 1.44
CA LEU A 43 3.71 0.91 2.30
C LEU A 43 4.65 1.38 3.41
N MET A 44 5.56 2.33 3.13
CA MET A 44 6.40 2.94 4.15
C MET A 44 5.60 3.66 5.24
N VAL A 45 4.56 4.40 4.87
CA VAL A 45 3.67 5.05 5.86
C VAL A 45 2.92 4.00 6.69
N CYS A 46 2.52 2.88 6.07
CA CYS A 46 1.78 1.81 6.76
C CYS A 46 2.66 1.00 7.73
N PHE A 47 3.87 0.63 7.32
CA PHE A 47 4.72 -0.30 8.04
C PHE A 47 5.89 0.36 8.78
N GLY A 48 6.17 1.63 8.52
CA GLY A 48 7.33 2.34 9.06
C GLY A 48 8.68 1.77 8.61
N SER A 49 8.70 0.93 7.58
CA SER A 49 9.90 0.18 7.15
C SER A 49 10.00 0.09 5.63
N GLY A 50 11.07 0.67 5.09
CA GLY A 50 11.42 0.53 3.67
C GLY A 50 11.76 -0.91 3.28
N PHE A 51 12.37 -1.69 4.17
CA PHE A 51 12.66 -3.11 3.90
C PHE A 51 11.39 -3.94 3.72
N ALA A 52 10.37 -3.70 4.57
CA ALA A 52 9.08 -4.37 4.43
C ALA A 52 8.41 -3.98 3.11
N ALA A 53 8.42 -2.69 2.77
CA ALA A 53 7.85 -2.18 1.51
C ALA A 53 8.52 -2.79 0.27
N ILE A 54 9.86 -2.85 0.24
CA ILE A 54 10.62 -3.48 -0.85
C ILE A 54 10.28 -4.97 -0.98
N ASN A 55 10.20 -5.70 0.13
CA ASN A 55 9.91 -7.13 0.10
C ASN A 55 8.51 -7.41 -0.46
N ILE A 56 7.50 -6.61 -0.09
CA ILE A 56 6.14 -6.72 -0.63
C ILE A 56 6.14 -6.44 -2.14
N ILE A 57 6.79 -5.36 -2.58
CA ILE A 57 6.87 -5.02 -4.02
C ILE A 57 7.53 -6.15 -4.81
N LYS A 58 8.66 -6.68 -4.34
CA LYS A 58 9.34 -7.82 -4.98
C LYS A 58 8.45 -9.06 -5.08
N GLN A 59 7.66 -9.35 -4.05
CA GLN A 59 6.70 -10.47 -4.09
C GLN A 59 5.58 -10.22 -5.10
N LEU A 60 5.11 -8.98 -5.23
CA LEU A 60 4.11 -8.61 -6.24
C LEU A 60 4.68 -8.73 -7.66
N GLU A 61 5.90 -8.26 -7.90
CA GLU A 61 6.60 -8.39 -9.19
C GLU A 61 6.76 -9.86 -9.61
N GLN A 62 7.08 -10.76 -8.66
CA GLN A 62 7.19 -12.19 -8.91
C GLN A 62 5.86 -12.85 -9.29
N LYS A 63 4.73 -12.33 -8.80
CA LYS A 63 3.39 -12.84 -9.12
C LYS A 63 2.85 -12.37 -10.48
N ILE A 64 3.50 -11.37 -11.08
CA ILE A 64 3.13 -10.80 -12.39
C ILE A 64 3.90 -11.48 -13.53
N LYS A 65 5.09 -12.04 -13.24
CA LYS A 65 5.88 -12.85 -14.18
C LYS A 65 5.37 -14.27 -14.25
#